data_AF-A0A7X9B6R8-F1
#
_entry.id   AF-A0A7X9B6R8-F1
#
_cell.length_a   1.000
_cell.length_b   1.000
_cell.length_c   1.000
_cell.angle_alpha   90.00
_cell.angle_beta   90.00
_cell.angle_gamma   90.00
#
_symmetry.space_group_name_H-M   'P 1'
#
loop_
_entity.id
_entity.type
_entity.pdbx_description
1 polymer ?
#
loop_
_entity_poly.entity_id
_entity_poly.type
_entity_poly.pdbx_seq_one_letter_code
_entity_poly.pdbx_strand_id
1 'polypeptide(L)'
;MKSAFELAMERLGGNIRQYSDEQKEQLAEVDRLYESKIAQAKFAAADRLKKASNDSAQQEQIQNDLAVELRSLEEQRERKKEELRKQFNG
;
A
#
# COMPACT_ATOMS: atom_id res chain seq x y z
N MET A 1 -3.67 -31.07 -0.27
CA MET A 1 -4.97 -30.72 -0.89
C MET A 1 -4.90 -29.28 -1.33
N LYS A 2 -5.25 -28.95 -2.57
CA LYS A 2 -5.39 -27.56 -3.01
C LYS A 2 -6.60 -26.92 -2.32
N SER A 3 -6.50 -25.65 -1.96
CA SER A 3 -7.61 -24.90 -1.38
C SER A 3 -8.72 -24.63 -2.42
N ALA A 4 -9.95 -24.42 -1.95
CA ALA A 4 -11.08 -24.07 -2.82
C ALA A 4 -10.84 -22.77 -3.61
N PHE A 5 -10.04 -21.85 -3.05
CA PHE A 5 -9.63 -20.61 -3.71
C PHE A 5 -8.68 -20.87 -4.88
N GLU A 6 -7.69 -21.75 -4.69
CA GLU A 6 -6.76 -22.15 -5.75
C GLU A 6 -7.48 -22.85 -6.91
N LEU A 7 -8.46 -23.71 -6.59
CA LEU A 7 -9.31 -24.36 -7.59
C LEU A 7 -10.21 -23.39 -8.37
N ALA A 8 -10.71 -22.33 -7.73
CA ALA A 8 -11.54 -21.32 -8.38
C ALA A 8 -10.71 -20.44 -9.35
N MET A 9 -9.49 -20.08 -8.95
CA MET A 9 -8.57 -19.29 -9.76
C MET A 9 -7.95 -20.08 -10.93
N GLU A 10 -7.67 -21.37 -10.73
CA GLU A 10 -7.20 -22.30 -11.79
C GLU A 10 -8.28 -22.46 -12.89
N ARG A 11 -9.58 -22.44 -12.53
CA ARG A 11 -10.70 -22.42 -13.48
C ARG A 11 -10.88 -21.11 -14.24
N LEU A 12 -10.39 -19.99 -13.70
CA LEU A 12 -10.46 -18.66 -14.31
C LEU A 12 -9.29 -18.37 -15.26
N GLY A 13 -8.41 -19.35 -15.51
CA GLY A 13 -7.27 -19.20 -16.42
C GLY A 13 -6.13 -18.33 -15.89
N GLY A 14 -6.18 -17.94 -14.62
CA GLY A 14 -5.11 -17.19 -13.96
C GLY A 14 -4.01 -18.14 -13.50
N ASN A 15 -2.78 -17.95 -14.01
CA ASN A 15 -1.60 -18.57 -13.40
C ASN A 15 -1.45 -18.01 -11.98
N ILE A 16 -1.75 -18.83 -10.97
CA ILE A 16 -1.45 -18.50 -9.57
C ILE A 16 0.06 -18.63 -9.41
N ARG A 17 0.76 -17.50 -9.39
CA ARG A 17 2.15 -17.47 -8.95
C ARG A 17 2.17 -17.85 -7.47
N GLN A 18 2.66 -19.05 -7.17
CA GLN A 18 2.92 -19.47 -5.81
C GLN A 18 4.27 -18.89 -5.39
N TYR A 19 4.23 -18.01 -4.40
CA TYR A 19 5.43 -17.48 -3.75
C TYR A 19 5.84 -18.38 -2.59
N SER A 20 7.15 -18.52 -2.36
CA SER A 20 7.65 -19.14 -1.12
C SER A 20 7.23 -18.30 0.09
N ASP A 21 7.30 -18.88 1.29
CA ASP A 21 6.95 -18.14 2.51
C ASP A 21 7.90 -16.95 2.74
N GLU A 22 9.18 -17.09 2.36
CA GLU A 22 10.16 -15.99 2.37
C GLU A 22 9.78 -14.86 1.40
N GLN A 23 9.33 -15.20 0.18
CA GLN A 23 8.88 -14.21 -0.80
C GLN A 23 7.59 -13.51 -0.35
N LYS A 24 6.67 -14.23 0.28
CA LYS A 24 5.48 -13.63 0.90
C LYS A 24 5.87 -12.68 2.03
N GLU A 25 6.82 -13.07 2.86
CA GLU A 25 7.29 -12.23 3.96
C GLU A 25 7.93 -10.94 3.45
N GLN A 26 8.75 -11.01 2.39
CA GLN A 26 9.33 -9.82 1.75
C GLN A 26 8.26 -8.86 1.21
N LEU A 27 7.17 -9.39 0.63
CA LEU A 27 6.04 -8.56 0.19
C LEU A 27 5.31 -7.93 1.40
N ALA A 28 5.11 -8.71 2.47
CA ALA A 28 4.49 -8.24 3.70
C ALA A 28 5.32 -7.17 4.43
N GLU A 29 6.65 -7.26 4.38
CA GLU A 29 7.55 -6.22 4.90
C GLU A 29 7.36 -4.88 4.18
N VAL A 30 7.22 -4.91 2.84
CA VAL A 30 6.90 -3.70 2.07
C VAL A 30 5.54 -3.16 2.51
N ASP A 31 4.54 -4.02 2.65
CA ASP A 31 3.21 -3.62 3.11
C ASP A 31 3.25 -2.91 4.46
N ARG A 32 3.89 -3.51 5.47
CA ARG A 32 4.04 -2.94 6.81
C ARG A 32 4.80 -1.60 6.80
N LEU A 33 5.87 -1.50 5.99
CA LEU A 33 6.65 -0.27 5.86
C LEU A 33 5.78 0.89 5.36
N TYR A 34 5.01 0.67 4.29
CA TYR A 34 4.18 1.72 3.71
C TYR A 34 2.93 2.01 4.53
N GLU A 35 2.37 1.02 5.24
CA GLU A 35 1.32 1.24 6.24
C GLU A 35 1.79 2.17 7.38
N SER A 36 3.02 1.98 7.87
CA SER A 36 3.62 2.88 8.86
C SER A 36 3.77 4.31 8.31
N LYS A 37 4.22 4.48 7.07
CA LYS A 37 4.37 5.80 6.43
C LYS A 37 3.01 6.49 6.25
N ILE A 38 2.00 5.74 5.79
CA ILE A 38 0.63 6.22 5.63
C ILE A 38 0.05 6.67 6.99
N ALA A 39 0.27 5.87 8.04
CA ALA A 39 -0.15 6.25 9.39
C ALA A 39 0.52 7.56 9.84
N GLN A 40 1.84 7.67 9.65
CA GLN A 40 2.59 8.88 9.97
C GLN A 40 2.06 10.11 9.22
N ALA A 41 1.81 10.01 7.91
CA ALA A 41 1.26 11.10 7.09
C ALA A 41 -0.10 11.54 7.62
N LYS A 42 -0.99 10.59 7.92
CA LYS A 42 -2.32 10.87 8.51
C LYS A 42 -2.21 11.55 9.86
N PHE A 43 -1.31 11.09 10.74
CA PHE A 43 -1.09 11.72 12.04
C PHE A 43 -0.57 13.15 11.91
N ALA A 44 0.38 13.39 11.01
CA ALA A 44 0.93 14.72 10.75
C ALA A 44 -0.14 15.68 10.18
N ALA A 45 -0.94 15.22 9.22
CA ALA A 45 -2.04 16.01 8.67
C ALA A 45 -3.11 16.31 9.73
N ALA A 46 -3.46 15.34 10.58
CA ALA A 46 -4.40 15.55 11.67
C ALA A 46 -3.90 16.61 12.67
N ASP A 47 -2.60 16.62 13.00
CA ASP A 47 -2.01 17.66 13.86
C ASP A 47 -2.05 19.05 13.20
N ARG A 48 -1.79 19.14 11.89
CA ARG A 48 -1.92 20.40 11.12
C ARG A 48 -3.37 20.88 11.07
N LEU A 49 -4.34 19.99 10.85
CA LEU A 49 -5.77 20.33 10.82
C LEU A 49 -6.25 20.89 12.17
N LYS A 50 -5.78 20.34 13.29
CA LYS A 50 -6.07 20.89 14.62
C LYS A 50 -5.56 22.32 14.78
N LYS A 51 -4.41 22.65 14.19
CA LYS A 51 -3.80 23.98 14.24
C LYS A 51 -4.50 24.97 13.30
N ALA A 52 -5.00 24.52 12.14
CA ALA A 52 -5.71 25.34 11.17
C ALA A 52 -7.06 25.90 11.69
N SER A 53 -7.58 25.41 12.83
CA SER A 53 -8.76 25.96 13.52
C SER A 53 -9.97 26.12 12.60
N ASN A 54 -10.43 27.35 12.28
CA ASN A 54 -11.58 27.64 11.41
C ASN A 54 -11.17 28.16 10.01
N ASP A 55 -9.89 28.12 9.66
CA ASP A 55 -9.44 28.52 8.33
C ASP A 55 -9.76 27.41 7.32
N SER A 56 -10.91 27.56 6.64
CA SER A 56 -11.40 26.55 5.69
C SER A 56 -10.46 26.36 4.49
N ALA A 57 -9.80 27.44 4.02
CA ALA A 57 -8.87 27.35 2.91
C ALA A 57 -7.62 26.57 3.30
N GLN A 58 -7.09 26.82 4.49
CA GLN A 58 -5.94 26.08 5.01
C GLN A 58 -6.29 24.61 5.27
N GLN A 59 -7.47 24.31 5.80
CA GLN A 59 -7.93 22.94 6.01
C GLN A 59 -8.07 22.17 4.70
N GLU A 60 -8.66 22.79 3.67
CA GLU A 60 -8.79 22.19 2.34
C GLU A 60 -7.41 21.91 1.72
N GLN A 61 -6.47 22.85 1.84
CA GLN A 61 -5.10 22.66 1.39
C GLN A 61 -4.45 21.45 2.07
N ILE A 62 -4.56 21.32 3.40
CA ILE A 62 -3.99 20.18 4.14
C ILE A 62 -4.61 18.85 3.70
N GLN A 63 -5.90 18.82 3.41
CA GLN A 63 -6.58 17.60 2.92
C GLN A 63 -6.13 17.22 1.51
N ASN A 64 -5.99 18.20 0.61
CA ASN A 64 -5.49 17.99 -0.74
C ASN A 64 -4.04 17.47 -0.73
N ASP A 65 -3.19 18.09 0.08
CA ASP A 65 -1.79 17.66 0.24
C ASP A 65 -1.71 16.22 0.75
N LEU A 66 -2.52 15.87 1.77
CA LEU A 66 -2.60 14.50 2.29
C LEU A 66 -3.06 13.51 1.22
N ALA A 67 -4.05 13.87 0.39
CA ALA A 67 -4.55 12.99 -0.66
C ALA A 67 -3.46 12.67 -1.71
N VAL A 68 -2.67 13.68 -2.10
CA VAL A 68 -1.54 13.51 -3.01
C VAL A 68 -0.45 12.63 -2.37
N GLU A 69 -0.12 12.87 -1.10
CA GLU A 69 0.87 12.09 -0.37
C GLU A 69 0.47 10.62 -0.24
N LEU A 70 -0.78 10.34 0.14
CA LEU A 70 -1.30 8.97 0.26
C LEU A 70 -1.24 8.22 -1.07
N ARG A 71 -1.68 8.87 -2.16
CA ARG A 71 -1.59 8.29 -3.51
C ARG A 71 -0.15 7.96 -3.88
N SER A 72 0.79 8.87 -3.61
CA SER A 72 2.21 8.63 -3.90
C SER A 72 2.77 7.45 -3.09
N LEU A 73 2.40 7.34 -1.81
CA LEU A 73 2.83 6.23 -0.95
C LEU A 73 2.27 4.88 -1.44
N GLU A 74 1.02 4.84 -1.89
CA GLU A 74 0.41 3.64 -2.48
C GLU A 74 1.09 3.24 -3.80
N GLU A 75 1.34 4.20 -4.70
CA GLU A 75 2.04 3.95 -5.97
C GLU A 75 3.46 3.43 -5.72
N GLN A 76 4.17 3.99 -4.74
CA GLN A 76 5.50 3.51 -4.35
C GLN A 76 5.46 2.11 -3.73
N ARG A 77 4.47 1.81 -2.89
CA ARG A 77 4.25 0.47 -2.29
C ARG A 77 4.07 -0.56 -3.39
N GLU A 78 3.20 -0.31 -4.36
CA GLU A 78 2.96 -1.24 -5.46
C GLU A 78 4.16 -1.39 -6.38
N ARG A 79 4.82 -0.28 -6.75
CA ARG A 79 6.08 -0.35 -7.53
C ARG A 79 7.12 -1.22 -6.82
N LYS A 80 7.29 -1.06 -5.51
CA LYS A 80 8.28 -1.84 -4.75
C LYS A 80 7.93 -3.33 -4.73
N LYS A 81 6.65 -3.68 -4.56
CA LYS A 81 6.20 -5.07 -4.66
C LYS A 81 6.37 -5.63 -6.06
N GLU A 82 6.13 -4.85 -7.11
CA GLU A 82 6.38 -5.28 -8.49
C GLU A 82 7.85 -5.53 -8.77
N GLU A 83 8.76 -4.70 -8.26
CA GLU A 83 10.20 -4.92 -8.34
C GLU A 83 10.60 -6.26 -7.69
N LEU A 84 10.11 -6.53 -6.47
CA LEU A 84 10.32 -7.81 -5.80
C LEU A 84 9.77 -8.98 -6.62
N ARG A 85 8.52 -8.86 -7.09
CA ARG A 85 7.90 -9.90 -7.93
C ARG A 85 8.70 -10.15 -9.21
N LYS A 86 9.32 -9.13 -9.82
CA LYS A 86 10.21 -9.31 -10.98
C LYS A 86 11.47 -10.07 -10.60
N GLN A 87 12.06 -9.78 -9.45
CA GLN A 87 13.25 -10.49 -8.94
C GLN A 87 12.95 -11.95 -8.59
N PHE A 88 11.73 -12.28 -8.14
CA PHE A 88 11.32 -13.66 -7.85
C PHE A 88 11.25 -14.57 -9.08
N ASN A 89 11.18 -13.98 -10.27
CA ASN A 89 11.12 -14.72 -11.55
C ASN A 89 12.46 -14.73 -12.29
N GLY A 90 13.49 -14.10 -11.72
CA GLY A 90 14.84 -14.10 -12.24
C GLY A 90 15.64 -15.31 -11.79
#